data_AF-A0A0D2K022-F1
#
_entry.id   AF-A0A0D2K022-F1
#
_cell.length_a   1.000
_cell.length_b   1.000
_cell.length_c   1.000
_cell.angle_alpha   90.00
_cell.angle_beta   90.00
_cell.angle_gamma   90.00
#
_symmetry.space_group_name_H-M   'P 1'
#
loop_
_entity.id
_entity.type
_entity.pdbx_description
1 polymer ?
#
loop_
_entity_poly.entity_id
_entity_poly.type
_entity_poly.pdbx_seq_one_letter_code
_entity_poly.pdbx_strand_id
1 'polypeptide(L)'
;MEALLSHSFDYLSSSSPQKIRKGLRQVEGLLAQLCLSRASDAANRRQSMLLLGTSTPSSPHSKKLSELPSDPAFREFFKLQQSFQWNISMRLVASLERLLGKESNGTNDLLIIQTLDLIQGVLLLHPPSRALFSQEIYMNLFLDLLDPSNCPAIQSSTIMALVTSLLDNPQNTRTFESIGGLLVITSLFKSRGTSREVKLKLVEFLYFYLMPETATPKIVSSTSATNTAILGGRGKEVIAAFDRRRGETVNGTDGGGAVGKGANGKDSESTRTTEEKQSLLGKHLSNVQDLVEDLREGGGVFGVGGM
;
A
#
# COMPACT_ATOMS: atom_id res chain seq x y z
N MET A 1 20.47 -8.08 -2.33
CA MET A 1 19.00 -7.94 -2.52
C MET A 1 18.66 -7.72 -3.98
N GLU A 2 19.33 -6.81 -4.67
CA GLU A 2 19.18 -6.55 -6.12
C GLU A 2 19.19 -7.80 -6.99
N ALA A 3 20.20 -8.68 -6.85
CA ALA A 3 20.27 -9.92 -7.64
C ALA A 3 19.04 -10.83 -7.44
N LEU A 4 18.53 -10.92 -6.21
CA LEU A 4 17.32 -11.69 -5.90
C LEU A 4 16.09 -11.04 -6.56
N LEU A 5 15.97 -9.71 -6.49
CA LEU A 5 14.90 -8.98 -7.15
C LEU A 5 14.95 -9.15 -8.66
N SER A 6 16.14 -9.07 -9.27
CA SER A 6 16.34 -9.27 -10.70
C SER A 6 15.79 -10.63 -11.14
N HIS A 7 16.22 -11.71 -10.49
CA HIS A 7 15.72 -13.05 -10.81
C HIS A 7 14.23 -13.21 -10.55
N SER A 8 13.71 -12.61 -9.47
CA SER A 8 12.28 -12.65 -9.16
C SER A 8 11.48 -11.95 -10.27
N PHE A 9 11.96 -10.82 -10.77
CA PHE A 9 11.28 -10.05 -11.82
C PHE A 9 11.31 -10.76 -13.17
N ASP A 10 12.40 -11.44 -13.51
CA ASP A 10 12.47 -12.29 -14.71
C ASP A 10 11.44 -13.43 -14.66
N TYR A 11 11.18 -13.96 -13.47
CA TYR A 11 10.14 -14.97 -13.28
C TYR A 11 8.72 -14.37 -13.35
N LEU A 12 8.50 -13.20 -12.75
CA LEU A 12 7.20 -12.52 -12.80
C LEU A 12 6.83 -12.08 -14.22
N SER A 13 7.80 -11.69 -15.06
CA SER A 13 7.57 -11.29 -16.46
C SER A 13 7.28 -12.47 -17.39
N SER A 14 7.45 -13.71 -16.92
CA SER A 14 7.22 -14.91 -17.73
C SER A 14 5.75 -15.20 -17.98
N SER A 15 5.43 -15.81 -19.14
CA SER A 15 4.08 -16.32 -19.43
C SER A 15 3.74 -17.63 -18.69
N SER A 16 4.75 -18.37 -18.21
CA SER A 16 4.57 -19.67 -17.55
C SER A 16 4.04 -19.51 -16.12
N PRO A 17 2.90 -20.13 -15.76
CA PRO A 17 2.36 -20.09 -14.40
C PRO A 17 3.34 -20.57 -13.33
N GLN A 18 4.16 -21.58 -13.64
CA GLN A 18 5.16 -22.14 -12.71
C GLN A 18 6.28 -21.14 -12.43
N LYS A 19 6.73 -20.40 -13.47
CA LYS A 19 7.73 -19.35 -13.32
C LYS A 19 7.16 -18.18 -12.52
N ILE A 20 5.96 -17.70 -12.84
CA ILE A 20 5.29 -16.63 -12.07
C ILE A 20 5.19 -17.02 -10.59
N ARG A 21 4.69 -18.23 -10.29
CA ARG A 21 4.61 -18.76 -8.91
C ARG A 21 5.96 -18.72 -8.19
N LYS A 22 7.04 -19.09 -8.89
CA LYS A 22 8.40 -19.06 -8.33
C LYS A 22 8.83 -17.63 -8.02
N GLY A 23 8.58 -16.67 -8.92
CA GLY A 23 8.84 -15.25 -8.71
C GLY A 23 8.08 -14.70 -7.51
N LEU A 24 6.77 -14.98 -7.41
CA LEU A 24 5.94 -14.57 -6.27
C LEU A 24 6.48 -15.13 -4.94
N ARG A 25 6.83 -16.42 -4.89
CA ARG A 25 7.43 -17.02 -3.67
C ARG A 25 8.78 -16.43 -3.29
N GLN A 26 9.59 -16.01 -4.26
CA GLN A 26 10.87 -15.35 -3.97
C GLN A 26 10.66 -13.96 -3.38
N VAL A 27 9.70 -13.20 -3.90
CA VAL A 27 9.29 -11.92 -3.33
C VAL A 27 8.73 -12.13 -1.92
N GLU A 28 7.81 -13.06 -1.74
CA GLU A 28 7.23 -13.42 -0.45
C GLU A 28 8.30 -13.79 0.58
N GLY A 29 9.24 -14.64 0.21
CA GLY A 29 10.36 -15.04 1.06
C GLY A 29 11.26 -13.86 1.45
N LEU A 30 11.49 -12.91 0.55
CA LEU A 30 12.22 -11.68 0.86
C LEU A 30 11.45 -10.84 1.90
N LEU A 31 10.15 -10.60 1.68
CA LEU A 31 9.33 -9.81 2.61
C LEU A 31 9.24 -10.48 3.98
N ALA A 32 9.08 -11.81 4.03
CA ALA A 32 9.07 -12.57 5.27
C ALA A 32 10.39 -12.40 6.05
N GLN A 33 11.55 -12.44 5.37
CA GLN A 33 12.84 -12.23 6.03
C GLN A 33 13.01 -10.81 6.60
N LEU A 34 12.39 -9.82 5.98
CA LEU A 34 12.39 -8.45 6.49
C LEU A 34 11.53 -8.33 7.76
N CYS A 35 10.35 -8.96 7.76
CA CYS A 35 9.37 -8.85 8.83
C CYS A 35 9.65 -9.76 10.05
N LEU A 36 10.35 -10.88 9.87
CA LEU A 36 10.63 -11.84 10.94
C LEU A 36 11.95 -11.49 11.65
N SER A 37 11.95 -11.60 12.98
CA SER A 37 13.19 -11.50 13.76
C SER A 37 14.11 -12.65 13.36
N ARG A 38 15.36 -12.33 13.05
CA ARG A 38 16.40 -13.36 12.98
C ARG A 38 16.49 -13.95 14.38
N ALA A 39 16.07 -15.20 14.56
CA ALA A 39 16.42 -15.94 15.75
C ALA A 39 17.93 -15.79 15.93
N SER A 40 18.34 -15.37 17.12
CA SER A 40 19.75 -15.27 17.50
C SER A 40 20.39 -16.67 17.46
N ASP A 41 20.73 -17.15 16.28
CA ASP A 41 21.30 -18.49 16.05
C ASP A 41 22.81 -18.55 16.32
N ALA A 42 23.43 -17.46 16.78
CA ALA A 42 24.86 -17.45 17.09
C ALA A 42 25.18 -17.54 18.60
N ALA A 43 24.30 -17.07 19.49
CA ALA A 43 24.59 -17.07 20.93
C ALA A 43 24.22 -18.39 21.64
N ASN A 44 23.22 -19.13 21.15
CA ASN A 44 22.68 -20.29 21.86
C ASN A 44 23.22 -21.66 21.41
N ARG A 45 23.99 -21.75 20.32
CA ARG A 45 24.59 -23.02 19.86
C ARG A 45 25.71 -23.55 20.77
N ARG A 46 26.24 -22.73 21.68
CA ARG A 46 27.26 -23.18 22.66
C ARG A 46 26.68 -23.70 23.98
N GLN A 47 25.39 -23.47 24.25
CA GLN A 47 24.72 -23.97 25.47
C GLN A 47 23.83 -25.20 25.24
N SER A 48 23.61 -25.60 23.99
CA SER A 48 22.68 -26.67 23.60
C SER A 48 23.32 -28.07 23.45
N MET A 49 24.45 -28.32 24.14
CA MET A 49 24.99 -29.69 24.31
C MET A 49 24.80 -30.27 25.72
N LEU A 50 24.07 -29.60 26.63
CA LEU A 50 23.96 -30.06 28.02
C LEU A 50 22.54 -30.21 28.60
N LEU A 51 21.47 -30.14 27.82
CA LEU A 51 20.13 -30.43 28.37
C LEU A 51 19.27 -31.26 27.41
N LEU A 52 19.23 -32.57 27.66
CA LEU A 52 18.23 -33.47 27.10
C LEU A 52 16.93 -33.31 27.91
N GLY A 53 16.04 -32.43 27.47
CA GLY A 53 14.73 -32.26 28.08
C GLY A 53 13.99 -31.03 27.58
N THR A 54 12.94 -31.27 26.79
CA THR A 54 11.81 -30.36 26.53
C THR A 54 12.16 -28.89 26.17
N SER A 55 12.44 -28.62 24.91
CA SER A 55 12.26 -27.28 24.35
C SER A 55 11.50 -27.38 23.04
N THR A 56 10.20 -27.05 23.09
CA THR A 56 9.42 -26.73 21.89
C THR A 56 10.18 -25.67 21.08
N PRO A 57 10.36 -25.83 19.75
CA PRO A 57 11.04 -24.81 18.95
C PRO A 57 10.25 -23.51 19.04
N SER A 58 10.82 -22.48 19.65
CA SER A 58 10.23 -21.14 19.69
C SER A 58 10.06 -20.65 18.26
N SER A 59 8.82 -20.39 17.85
CA SER A 59 8.53 -19.84 16.53
C SER A 59 9.25 -18.49 16.33
N PRO A 60 9.67 -18.17 15.10
CA PRO A 60 10.29 -16.88 14.81
C PRO A 60 9.34 -15.75 15.20
N HIS A 61 9.78 -14.86 16.09
CA HIS A 61 8.97 -13.73 16.54
C HIS A 61 8.91 -12.65 15.46
N SER A 62 7.72 -12.23 15.05
CA SER A 62 7.55 -11.11 14.12
C SER A 62 8.06 -9.81 14.75
N LYS A 63 8.79 -8.99 13.97
CA LYS A 63 9.21 -7.65 14.39
C LYS A 63 8.00 -6.73 14.42
N LYS A 64 7.99 -5.73 15.31
CA LYS A 64 6.97 -4.68 15.24
C LYS A 64 7.27 -3.77 14.04
N LEU A 65 6.22 -3.23 13.40
CA LEU A 65 6.37 -2.35 12.23
C LEU A 65 7.25 -1.12 12.54
N SER A 66 7.14 -0.59 13.76
CA SER A 66 7.93 0.55 14.26
C SER A 66 9.42 0.25 14.40
N GLU A 67 9.82 -1.02 14.50
CA GLU A 67 11.22 -1.43 14.65
C GLU A 67 11.92 -1.58 13.30
N LEU A 68 11.17 -1.81 12.21
CA LEU A 68 11.72 -2.04 10.88
C LEU A 68 12.64 -0.92 10.38
N PRO A 69 12.36 0.39 10.57
CA PRO A 69 13.26 1.46 10.13
C PRO A 69 14.64 1.44 10.77
N SER A 70 14.86 0.68 11.85
CA SER A 70 16.18 0.49 12.46
C SER A 70 16.99 -0.64 11.83
N ASP A 71 16.34 -1.57 11.12
CA ASP A 71 16.98 -2.72 10.50
C ASP A 71 17.74 -2.31 9.22
N PRO A 72 19.07 -2.55 9.13
CA PRO A 72 19.85 -2.25 7.94
C PRO A 72 19.33 -2.92 6.67
N ALA A 73 18.82 -4.16 6.75
CA ALA A 73 18.27 -4.86 5.60
C ALA A 73 16.98 -4.20 5.11
N PHE A 74 16.14 -3.74 6.04
CA PHE A 74 14.92 -3.00 5.70
C PHE A 74 15.23 -1.63 5.09
N ARG A 75 16.23 -0.91 5.59
CA ARG A 75 16.65 0.38 4.99
C ARG A 75 17.10 0.21 3.54
N GLU A 76 17.88 -0.84 3.27
CA GLU A 76 18.32 -1.14 1.91
C GLU A 76 17.14 -1.54 1.02
N PHE A 77 16.23 -2.38 1.52
CA PHE A 77 14.98 -2.69 0.84
C PHE A 77 14.19 -1.42 0.48
N PHE A 78 13.96 -0.56 1.47
CA PHE A 78 13.19 0.67 1.32
C PHE A 78 13.82 1.60 0.27
N LYS A 79 15.16 1.74 0.30
CA LYS A 79 15.91 2.50 -0.71
C LYS A 79 15.74 1.92 -2.11
N LEU A 80 15.83 0.60 -2.27
CA LEU A 80 15.62 -0.05 -3.55
C LEU A 80 14.19 0.19 -4.08
N GLN A 81 13.18 0.15 -3.20
CA GLN A 81 11.78 0.37 -3.61
C GLN A 81 11.52 1.79 -4.15
N GLN A 82 12.37 2.77 -3.85
CA GLN A 82 12.28 4.12 -4.45
C GLN A 82 12.76 4.17 -5.91
N SER A 83 13.58 3.21 -6.34
CA SER A 83 14.02 3.11 -7.73
C SER A 83 12.95 2.42 -8.57
N PHE A 84 12.64 2.98 -9.74
CA PHE A 84 11.74 2.35 -10.71
C PHE A 84 12.21 0.95 -11.13
N GLN A 85 13.53 0.71 -11.14
CA GLN A 85 14.10 -0.58 -11.56
C GLN A 85 13.75 -1.70 -10.58
N TRP A 86 13.71 -1.36 -9.28
CA TRP A 86 13.63 -2.30 -8.17
C TRP A 86 12.30 -2.27 -7.40
N ASN A 87 11.37 -1.39 -7.78
CA ASN A 87 10.06 -1.27 -7.17
C ASN A 87 9.20 -2.52 -7.45
N ILE A 88 8.98 -3.30 -6.40
CA ILE A 88 8.25 -4.57 -6.45
C ILE A 88 6.78 -4.33 -6.77
N SER A 89 6.14 -3.29 -6.19
CA SER A 89 4.73 -2.99 -6.45
C SER A 89 4.47 -2.80 -7.94
N MET A 90 5.33 -2.05 -8.65
CA MET A 90 5.22 -1.85 -10.09
C MET A 90 5.34 -3.18 -10.87
N ARG A 91 6.25 -4.07 -10.45
CA ARG A 91 6.44 -5.38 -11.09
C ARG A 91 5.26 -6.34 -10.84
N LEU A 92 4.70 -6.30 -9.64
CA LEU A 92 3.52 -7.08 -9.28
C LEU A 92 2.28 -6.59 -10.02
N VAL A 93 2.07 -5.27 -10.13
CA VAL A 93 0.96 -4.69 -10.90
C VAL A 93 1.05 -5.09 -12.38
N ALA A 94 2.23 -5.01 -12.99
CA ALA A 94 2.42 -5.50 -14.36
C ALA A 94 2.18 -7.02 -14.49
N SER A 95 2.50 -7.80 -13.45
CA SER A 95 2.17 -9.22 -13.41
C SER A 95 0.68 -9.48 -13.30
N LEU A 96 -0.02 -8.70 -12.49
CA LEU A 96 -1.47 -8.77 -12.29
C LEU A 96 -2.22 -8.49 -13.60
N GLU A 97 -1.83 -7.44 -14.32
CA GLU A 97 -2.37 -7.09 -15.65
C GLU A 97 -2.25 -8.28 -16.64
N ARG A 98 -1.09 -8.95 -16.68
CA ARG A 98 -0.90 -10.15 -17.52
C ARG A 98 -1.73 -11.35 -17.08
N LEU A 99 -2.01 -11.49 -15.79
CA LEU A 99 -2.83 -12.58 -15.25
C LEU A 99 -4.32 -12.34 -15.52
N LEU A 100 -4.76 -11.09 -15.49
CA LEU A 100 -6.12 -10.66 -15.86
C LEU A 100 -6.45 -10.93 -17.33
N GLY A 101 -5.47 -10.80 -18.22
CA GLY A 101 -5.65 -11.12 -19.64
C GLY A 101 -5.73 -12.62 -19.97
N LYS A 102 -5.67 -13.52 -18.97
CA LYS A 102 -5.74 -14.97 -19.15
C LYS A 102 -7.09 -15.51 -18.71
N GLU A 103 -7.50 -16.63 -19.30
CA GLU A 103 -8.69 -17.35 -18.88
C GLU A 103 -8.63 -17.69 -17.38
N SER A 104 -9.75 -17.46 -16.69
CA SER A 104 -9.88 -17.88 -15.30
C SER A 104 -9.83 -19.40 -15.21
N ASN A 105 -8.90 -19.87 -14.41
CA ASN A 105 -8.76 -21.26 -14.02
C ASN A 105 -8.18 -21.28 -12.62
N GLY A 106 -8.39 -22.37 -11.87
CA GLY A 106 -7.98 -22.41 -10.46
C GLY A 106 -6.48 -22.16 -10.22
N THR A 107 -5.61 -22.41 -11.21
CA THR A 107 -4.19 -22.04 -11.09
C THR A 107 -3.96 -20.54 -11.28
N ASN A 108 -4.61 -19.90 -12.25
CA ASN A 108 -4.53 -18.48 -12.49
C ASN A 108 -5.10 -17.69 -11.32
N ASP A 109 -6.24 -18.13 -10.78
CA ASP A 109 -6.90 -17.50 -9.63
C ASP A 109 -5.98 -17.47 -8.41
N LEU A 110 -5.29 -18.58 -8.12
CA LEU A 110 -4.31 -18.65 -7.03
C LEU A 110 -3.13 -17.69 -7.25
N LEU A 111 -2.68 -17.48 -8.49
CA LEU A 111 -1.62 -16.52 -8.80
C LEU A 111 -2.09 -15.09 -8.64
N ILE A 112 -3.34 -14.77 -9.02
CA ILE A 112 -3.95 -13.46 -8.82
C ILE A 112 -4.02 -13.15 -7.32
N ILE A 113 -4.57 -14.07 -6.52
CA ILE A 113 -4.68 -13.93 -5.05
C ILE A 113 -3.30 -13.68 -4.44
N GLN A 114 -2.31 -14.53 -4.75
CA GLN A 114 -0.95 -14.35 -4.22
C GLN A 114 -0.29 -13.04 -4.67
N THR A 115 -0.60 -12.56 -5.89
CA THR A 115 -0.10 -11.26 -6.37
C THR A 115 -0.74 -10.11 -5.59
N LEU A 116 -2.04 -10.17 -5.31
CA LEU A 116 -2.77 -9.16 -4.51
C LEU A 116 -2.26 -9.11 -3.07
N ASP A 117 -2.05 -10.26 -2.43
CA ASP A 117 -1.50 -10.34 -1.07
C ASP A 117 -0.10 -9.71 -0.99
N LEU A 118 0.75 -9.95 -2.00
CA LEU A 118 2.07 -9.34 -2.07
C LEU A 118 2.00 -7.84 -2.37
N ILE A 119 1.08 -7.38 -3.23
CA ILE A 119 0.85 -5.94 -3.43
C ILE A 119 0.48 -5.31 -2.08
N GLN A 120 -0.47 -5.89 -1.35
CA GLN A 120 -0.87 -5.42 -0.03
C GLN A 120 0.34 -5.33 0.92
N GLY A 121 1.12 -6.41 1.06
CA GLY A 121 2.29 -6.46 1.92
C GLY A 121 3.34 -5.41 1.57
N VAL A 122 3.65 -5.23 0.27
CA VAL A 122 4.63 -4.23 -0.16
C VAL A 122 4.12 -2.81 0.07
N LEU A 123 2.83 -2.53 -0.13
CA LEU A 123 2.25 -1.20 0.13
C LEU A 123 2.21 -0.84 1.62
N LEU A 124 2.20 -1.83 2.52
CA LEU A 124 2.36 -1.62 3.96
C LEU A 124 3.82 -1.33 4.32
N LEU A 125 4.77 -2.05 3.72
CA LEU A 125 6.20 -1.88 4.00
C LEU A 125 6.82 -0.65 3.31
N HIS A 126 6.27 -0.23 2.18
CA HIS A 126 6.73 0.91 1.42
C HIS A 126 5.53 1.81 1.01
N PRO A 127 5.01 2.64 1.94
CA PRO A 127 3.89 3.55 1.67
C PRO A 127 4.04 4.44 0.43
N PRO A 128 5.25 4.92 0.02
CA PRO A 128 5.39 5.70 -1.21
C PRO A 128 4.93 4.95 -2.48
N SER A 129 4.97 3.61 -2.51
CA SER A 129 4.45 2.82 -3.64
C SER A 129 2.94 2.97 -3.84
N ARG A 130 2.18 3.44 -2.82
CA ARG A 130 0.75 3.68 -2.96
C ARG A 130 0.46 4.71 -4.05
N ALA A 131 1.37 5.66 -4.30
CA ALA A 131 1.22 6.69 -5.34
C ALA A 131 1.07 6.13 -6.76
N LEU A 132 1.38 4.84 -7.01
CA LEU A 132 1.05 4.21 -8.28
C LEU A 132 -0.46 4.29 -8.57
N PHE A 133 -1.29 4.03 -7.56
CA PHE A 133 -2.74 3.93 -7.71
C PHE A 133 -3.47 5.27 -7.85
N SER A 134 -2.74 6.40 -7.90
CA SER A 134 -3.35 7.67 -8.32
C SER A 134 -3.60 7.68 -9.83
N GLN A 135 -2.96 6.78 -10.58
CA GLN A 135 -3.20 6.58 -12.00
C GLN A 135 -4.41 5.68 -12.22
N GLU A 136 -5.35 6.14 -13.03
CA GLU A 136 -6.60 5.43 -13.32
C GLU A 136 -6.36 4.03 -13.88
N ILE A 137 -5.33 3.84 -14.71
CA ILE A 137 -5.00 2.53 -15.29
C ILE A 137 -4.74 1.46 -14.22
N TYR A 138 -4.02 1.80 -13.15
CA TYR A 138 -3.70 0.84 -12.10
C TYR A 138 -4.85 0.65 -11.11
N MET A 139 -5.66 1.69 -10.88
CA MET A 139 -6.86 1.57 -10.05
C MET A 139 -7.94 0.73 -10.73
N ASN A 140 -8.11 0.87 -12.05
CA ASN A 140 -9.06 0.07 -12.82
C ASN A 140 -8.76 -1.43 -12.73
N LEU A 141 -7.50 -1.85 -12.65
CA LEU A 141 -7.16 -3.27 -12.45
C LEU A 141 -7.81 -3.85 -11.18
N PHE A 142 -7.91 -3.08 -10.11
CA PHE A 142 -8.62 -3.52 -8.91
C PHE A 142 -10.14 -3.55 -9.13
N LEU A 143 -10.70 -2.58 -9.85
CA LEU A 143 -12.14 -2.59 -10.13
C LEU A 143 -12.55 -3.75 -11.03
N ASP A 144 -11.75 -4.09 -12.03
CA ASP A 144 -11.97 -5.23 -12.93
C ASP A 144 -11.96 -6.57 -12.17
N LEU A 145 -11.10 -6.69 -11.15
CA LEU A 145 -11.06 -7.87 -10.28
C LEU A 145 -12.26 -7.99 -9.34
N LEU A 146 -13.05 -6.92 -9.16
CA LEU A 146 -14.29 -6.93 -8.39
C LEU A 146 -15.52 -7.35 -9.21
N ASP A 147 -15.33 -7.81 -10.45
CA ASP A 147 -16.42 -8.37 -11.25
C ASP A 147 -17.14 -9.51 -10.49
N PRO A 148 -18.49 -9.54 -10.48
CA PRO A 148 -19.27 -10.59 -9.80
C PRO A 148 -19.00 -12.03 -10.26
N SER A 149 -18.45 -12.21 -11.47
CA SER A 149 -18.07 -13.52 -12.01
C SER A 149 -16.77 -14.08 -11.42
N ASN A 150 -15.91 -13.22 -10.88
CA ASN A 150 -14.68 -13.65 -10.21
C ASN A 150 -14.99 -14.40 -8.92
N CYS A 151 -14.12 -15.32 -8.54
CA CYS A 151 -14.32 -16.10 -7.32
C CYS A 151 -14.25 -15.20 -6.07
N PRO A 152 -14.98 -15.54 -4.99
CA PRO A 152 -15.03 -14.71 -3.77
C PRO A 152 -13.66 -14.41 -3.16
N ALA A 153 -12.70 -15.33 -3.27
CA ALA A 153 -11.35 -15.13 -2.74
C ALA A 153 -10.57 -14.03 -3.48
N ILE A 154 -10.72 -13.91 -4.80
CA ILE A 154 -10.14 -12.80 -5.58
C ILE A 154 -10.77 -11.48 -5.15
N GLN A 155 -12.10 -11.44 -5.02
CA GLN A 155 -12.82 -10.24 -4.59
C GLN A 155 -12.37 -9.80 -3.20
N SER A 156 -12.31 -10.70 -2.21
CA SER A 156 -11.82 -10.43 -0.86
C SER A 156 -10.39 -9.88 -0.87
N SER A 157 -9.47 -10.54 -1.59
CA SER A 157 -8.06 -10.12 -1.66
C SER A 157 -7.91 -8.76 -2.35
N THR A 158 -8.73 -8.50 -3.36
CA THR A 158 -8.75 -7.23 -4.09
C THR A 158 -9.23 -6.10 -3.19
N ILE A 159 -10.29 -6.31 -2.38
CA ILE A 159 -10.76 -5.31 -1.41
C ILE A 159 -9.66 -4.98 -0.40
N MET A 160 -8.92 -5.99 0.10
CA MET A 160 -7.81 -5.76 1.04
C MET A 160 -6.65 -4.96 0.41
N ALA A 161 -6.29 -5.28 -0.83
CA ALA A 161 -5.27 -4.53 -1.58
C ALA A 161 -5.73 -3.09 -1.88
N LEU A 162 -7.02 -2.90 -2.21
CA LEU A 162 -7.63 -1.60 -2.43
C LEU A 162 -7.62 -0.74 -1.16
N VAL A 163 -8.08 -1.26 0.00
CA VAL A 163 -7.99 -0.52 1.28
C VAL A 163 -6.57 -0.05 1.53
N THR A 164 -5.59 -0.93 1.32
CA THR A 164 -4.18 -0.63 1.57
C THR A 164 -3.62 0.42 0.59
N SER A 165 -4.11 0.46 -0.66
CA SER A 165 -3.71 1.49 -1.62
C SER A 165 -4.31 2.86 -1.28
N LEU A 166 -5.52 2.90 -0.70
CA LEU A 166 -6.19 4.14 -0.31
C LEU A 166 -5.73 4.70 1.05
N LEU A 167 -5.15 3.86 1.91
CA LEU A 167 -4.74 4.22 3.27
C LEU A 167 -3.77 5.41 3.27
N ASP A 168 -4.10 6.45 4.04
CA ASP A 168 -3.37 7.72 4.16
C ASP A 168 -3.02 8.37 2.80
N ASN A 169 -3.80 8.10 1.75
CA ASN A 169 -3.53 8.59 0.40
C ASN A 169 -4.82 9.09 -0.28
N PRO A 170 -5.28 10.31 0.06
CA PRO A 170 -6.56 10.84 -0.42
C PRO A 170 -6.62 10.98 -1.95
N GLN A 171 -5.48 11.18 -2.61
CA GLN A 171 -5.40 11.23 -4.08
C GLN A 171 -5.86 9.92 -4.71
N ASN A 172 -5.46 8.78 -4.16
CA ASN A 172 -5.93 7.48 -4.64
C ASN A 172 -7.44 7.33 -4.44
N THR A 173 -7.97 7.84 -3.32
CA THR A 173 -9.42 7.85 -3.08
C THR A 173 -10.16 8.71 -4.11
N ARG A 174 -9.58 9.86 -4.51
CA ARG A 174 -10.16 10.69 -5.58
C ARG A 174 -10.18 9.95 -6.92
N THR A 175 -9.08 9.28 -7.29
CA THR A 175 -9.01 8.46 -8.52
C THR A 175 -10.01 7.31 -8.48
N PHE A 176 -10.12 6.60 -7.35
CA PHE A 176 -11.10 5.53 -7.17
C PHE A 176 -12.54 6.02 -7.38
N GLU A 177 -12.89 7.19 -6.84
CA GLU A 177 -14.21 7.76 -7.04
C GLU A 177 -14.47 8.26 -8.45
N SER A 178 -13.48 8.90 -9.10
CA SER A 178 -13.63 9.50 -10.44
C SER A 178 -13.94 8.45 -11.50
N ILE A 179 -13.39 7.24 -11.34
CA ILE A 179 -13.64 6.11 -12.23
C ILE A 179 -14.84 5.23 -11.79
N GLY A 180 -15.66 5.72 -10.84
CA GLY A 180 -16.89 5.03 -10.43
C GLY A 180 -16.72 3.88 -9.44
N GLY A 181 -15.61 3.82 -8.72
CA GLY A 181 -15.33 2.73 -7.76
C GLY A 181 -16.41 2.55 -6.68
N LEU A 182 -17.05 3.63 -6.21
CA LEU A 182 -18.17 3.54 -5.27
C LEU A 182 -19.37 2.80 -5.85
N LEU A 183 -19.66 2.99 -7.14
CA LEU A 183 -20.72 2.26 -7.82
C LEU A 183 -20.39 0.77 -7.90
N VAL A 184 -19.13 0.42 -8.20
CA VAL A 184 -18.67 -0.98 -8.24
C VAL A 184 -18.83 -1.65 -6.87
N ILE A 185 -18.29 -1.04 -5.81
CA ILE A 185 -18.37 -1.56 -4.43
C ILE A 185 -19.83 -1.73 -3.97
N THR A 186 -20.67 -0.72 -4.16
CA THR A 186 -22.08 -0.79 -3.71
C THR A 186 -22.91 -1.75 -4.56
N SER A 187 -22.62 -1.89 -5.85
CA SER A 187 -23.30 -2.86 -6.73
C SER A 187 -22.93 -4.29 -6.34
N LEU A 188 -21.66 -4.56 -6.07
CA LEU A 188 -21.21 -5.85 -5.56
C LEU A 188 -21.83 -6.14 -4.18
N PHE A 189 -21.93 -5.15 -3.30
CA PHE A 189 -22.56 -5.32 -1.98
C PHE A 189 -24.06 -5.66 -2.08
N LYS A 190 -24.79 -4.95 -2.95
CA LYS A 190 -26.23 -5.16 -3.18
C LYS A 190 -26.55 -6.47 -3.90
N SER A 191 -25.60 -7.01 -4.66
CA SER A 191 -25.82 -8.25 -5.40
C SER A 191 -26.17 -9.41 -4.45
N ARG A 192 -27.20 -10.18 -4.84
CA ARG A 192 -27.65 -11.35 -4.10
C ARG A 192 -26.66 -12.52 -4.22
N GLY A 193 -25.87 -12.56 -5.29
CA GLY A 193 -24.87 -13.59 -5.54
C GLY A 193 -23.58 -13.42 -4.73
N THR A 194 -23.37 -12.25 -4.13
CA THR A 194 -22.15 -11.96 -3.37
C THR A 194 -22.11 -12.76 -2.08
N SER A 195 -21.00 -13.45 -1.85
CA SER A 195 -20.80 -14.29 -0.67
C SER A 195 -20.83 -13.47 0.63
N ARG A 196 -21.17 -14.12 1.75
CA ARG A 196 -21.20 -13.47 3.06
C ARG A 196 -19.83 -12.90 3.46
N GLU A 197 -18.76 -13.61 3.14
CA GLU A 197 -17.38 -13.18 3.42
C GLU A 197 -17.04 -11.89 2.68
N VAL A 198 -17.34 -11.82 1.38
CA VAL A 198 -17.10 -10.62 0.57
C VAL A 198 -17.97 -9.46 1.06
N LYS A 199 -19.24 -9.72 1.44
CA LYS A 199 -20.10 -8.68 2.04
C LYS A 199 -19.52 -8.08 3.31
N LEU A 200 -18.93 -8.91 4.18
CA LEU A 200 -18.27 -8.42 5.39
C LEU A 200 -17.08 -7.51 5.04
N LYS A 201 -16.26 -7.91 4.07
CA LYS A 201 -15.14 -7.08 3.57
C LYS A 201 -15.60 -5.77 2.93
N LEU A 202 -16.70 -5.79 2.19
CA LEU A 202 -17.30 -4.58 1.61
C LEU A 202 -17.82 -3.64 2.69
N VAL A 203 -18.43 -4.14 3.76
CA VAL A 203 -18.85 -3.32 4.91
C VAL A 203 -17.63 -2.71 5.61
N GLU A 204 -16.58 -3.48 5.87
CA GLU A 204 -15.32 -2.96 6.42
C GLU A 204 -14.73 -1.85 5.52
N PHE A 205 -14.77 -2.05 4.20
CA PHE A 205 -14.34 -1.03 3.23
C PHE A 205 -15.20 0.23 3.32
N LEU A 206 -16.53 0.12 3.43
CA LEU A 206 -17.43 1.28 3.53
C LEU A 206 -17.18 2.06 4.83
N TYR A 207 -16.97 1.38 5.95
CA TYR A 207 -16.56 2.02 7.20
C TYR A 207 -15.22 2.76 7.04
N PHE A 208 -14.21 2.09 6.49
CA PHE A 208 -12.92 2.71 6.17
C PHE A 208 -13.06 3.94 5.26
N TYR A 209 -13.88 3.86 4.22
CA TYR A 209 -14.12 4.98 3.29
C TYR A 209 -14.76 6.17 4.01
N LEU A 210 -15.67 5.94 4.96
CA LEU A 210 -16.36 6.99 5.71
C LEU A 210 -15.52 7.60 6.84
N MET A 211 -14.49 6.91 7.33
CA MET A 211 -13.57 7.45 8.35
C MET A 211 -12.93 8.77 7.88
N PRO A 212 -12.75 9.78 8.76
CA PRO A 212 -12.13 11.04 8.39
C PRO A 212 -10.76 10.84 7.74
N GLU A 213 -10.47 11.61 6.69
CA GLU A 213 -9.14 11.59 6.07
C GLU A 213 -8.17 12.35 6.97
N THR A 214 -7.14 11.67 7.45
CA THR A 214 -6.06 12.30 8.23
C THR A 214 -5.25 13.18 7.30
N ALA A 215 -5.30 14.50 7.50
CA ALA A 215 -4.41 15.42 6.80
C ALA A 215 -2.97 15.00 7.10
N THR A 216 -2.19 14.69 6.06
CA THR A 216 -0.77 14.36 6.23
C THR A 216 -0.09 15.53 6.96
N PRO A 217 0.44 15.35 8.18
CA PRO A 217 1.10 16.44 8.86
C PRO A 217 2.36 16.77 8.07
N LYS A 218 2.41 18.00 7.54
CA LYS A 218 3.65 18.58 7.01
C LYS A 218 4.66 18.50 8.14
N ILE A 219 5.77 17.78 7.96
CA ILE A 219 6.93 17.91 8.83
C ILE A 219 7.41 19.34 8.63
N VAL A 220 6.93 20.24 9.49
CA VAL A 220 7.47 21.59 9.61
C VAL A 220 8.89 21.38 10.10
N SER A 221 9.87 21.53 9.21
CA SER A 221 11.28 21.60 9.58
C SER A 221 11.44 22.85 10.44
N SER A 222 11.19 22.68 11.74
CA SER A 222 11.43 23.68 12.75
C SER A 222 12.93 23.92 12.78
N THR A 223 13.28 25.14 12.43
CA THR A 223 14.62 25.65 12.46
C THR A 223 15.05 25.72 13.92
N SER A 224 15.95 24.84 14.34
CA SER A 224 16.82 25.07 15.50
C SER A 224 18.13 24.30 15.32
N ALA A 225 19.21 25.07 15.20
CA ALA A 225 20.60 24.62 15.35
C ALA A 225 20.78 23.92 16.71
N THR A 226 21.73 23.01 16.96
CA THR A 226 23.20 23.12 16.85
C THR A 226 23.72 21.69 17.16
N ASN A 227 24.55 21.01 16.38
CA ASN A 227 26.02 21.05 16.44
C ASN A 227 26.59 19.96 15.52
N THR A 228 27.26 20.34 14.44
CA THR A 228 28.35 19.56 13.83
C THR A 228 29.26 20.53 13.08
N ALA A 229 30.24 21.07 13.81
CA ALA A 229 31.49 21.45 13.18
C ALA A 229 32.29 20.17 12.89
N ILE A 230 33.12 20.21 11.84
CA ILE A 230 34.02 19.15 11.35
C ILE A 230 33.38 18.21 10.31
N LEU A 231 33.12 18.73 9.10
CA LEU A 231 33.82 18.33 7.86
C LEU A 231 33.22 19.09 6.66
N GLY A 232 34.07 19.87 6.00
CA GLY A 232 34.00 20.27 4.59
C GLY A 232 32.61 20.52 3.98
N GLY A 233 32.23 21.80 3.90
CA GLY A 233 31.02 22.24 3.21
C GLY A 233 30.95 21.76 1.76
N ARG A 234 29.83 21.11 1.41
CA ARG A 234 29.21 21.01 0.07
C ARG A 234 27.87 20.23 0.04
N GLY A 235 27.17 20.11 1.17
CA GLY A 235 25.94 19.29 1.29
C GLY A 235 24.61 20.06 1.17
N LYS A 236 24.61 21.39 1.14
CA LYS A 236 23.38 22.19 1.24
C LYS A 236 22.67 22.45 -0.10
N GLU A 237 23.40 22.40 -1.22
CA GLU A 237 22.80 22.58 -2.57
C GLU A 237 22.11 21.32 -3.10
N VAL A 238 22.58 20.12 -2.72
CA VAL A 238 22.00 18.86 -3.22
C VAL A 238 20.63 18.57 -2.61
N ILE A 239 20.37 18.95 -1.36
CA ILE A 239 19.06 18.71 -0.72
C ILE A 239 18.01 19.72 -1.22
N ALA A 240 18.39 20.99 -1.40
CA ALA A 240 17.50 22.01 -1.98
C ALA A 240 17.16 21.74 -3.47
N ALA A 241 18.00 20.98 -4.19
CA ALA A 241 17.75 20.56 -5.57
C ALA A 241 16.80 19.35 -5.70
N PHE A 242 16.53 18.61 -4.62
CA PHE A 242 15.54 17.52 -4.61
C PHE A 242 14.10 18.04 -4.47
N ASP A 243 13.88 19.11 -3.72
CA ASP A 243 12.52 19.66 -3.51
C ASP A 243 12.00 20.48 -4.69
N ARG A 244 12.87 21.18 -5.44
CA ARG A 244 12.43 21.93 -6.64
C ARG A 244 12.00 21.03 -7.80
N ARG A 245 12.51 19.79 -7.88
CA ARG A 245 12.26 18.89 -9.01
C ARG A 245 10.95 18.09 -8.91
N ARG A 246 10.21 18.20 -7.81
CA ARG A 246 8.92 17.53 -7.61
C ARG A 246 7.73 18.31 -8.21
N GLY A 247 7.95 19.53 -8.70
CA GLY A 247 6.87 20.43 -9.15
C GLY A 247 6.83 20.77 -10.64
N GLU A 248 7.77 20.28 -11.46
CA GLU A 248 7.93 20.80 -12.84
C GLU A 248 7.91 19.66 -13.87
N THR A 249 6.70 19.30 -14.31
CA THR A 249 6.49 18.59 -15.58
C THR A 249 6.09 19.61 -16.64
N VAL A 250 7.04 19.88 -17.54
CA VAL A 250 6.93 20.32 -18.94
C VAL A 250 5.57 20.88 -19.39
N ASN A 251 5.49 22.21 -19.49
CA ASN A 251 4.88 22.89 -20.64
C ASN A 251 5.47 24.30 -20.75
N GLY A 252 6.14 24.58 -21.87
CA GLY A 252 6.76 25.87 -22.14
C GLY A 252 5.76 26.88 -22.67
N THR A 253 5.89 28.14 -22.27
CA THR A 253 5.99 29.34 -23.13
C THR A 253 6.16 30.60 -22.27
N ASP A 254 6.88 31.57 -22.84
CA ASP A 254 7.42 32.80 -22.24
C ASP A 254 6.41 33.76 -21.58
N GLY A 255 6.91 34.60 -20.67
CA GLY A 255 6.28 35.90 -20.35
C GLY A 255 6.42 36.31 -18.89
N GLY A 256 7.24 37.33 -18.63
CA GLY A 256 7.62 37.78 -17.28
C GLY A 256 6.53 38.50 -16.46
N GLY A 257 6.79 38.51 -15.14
CA GLY A 257 6.38 39.57 -14.22
C GLY A 257 4.99 39.45 -13.59
N ALA A 258 4.94 39.08 -12.30
CA ALA A 258 4.29 39.84 -11.22
C ALA A 258 4.01 38.96 -9.98
N VAL A 259 4.66 39.34 -8.88
CA VAL A 259 4.15 39.47 -7.50
C VAL A 259 2.99 38.56 -7.05
N GLY A 260 3.33 37.65 -6.13
CA GLY A 260 2.71 37.59 -4.81
C GLY A 260 1.29 37.05 -4.70
N LYS A 261 1.17 35.73 -4.52
CA LYS A 261 0.28 35.04 -3.56
C LYS A 261 0.28 33.54 -3.88
N GLY A 262 0.67 32.69 -2.93
CA GLY A 262 0.35 31.27 -3.02
C GLY A 262 1.39 30.35 -2.42
N ALA A 263 0.98 29.61 -1.38
CA ALA A 263 1.47 28.25 -1.10
C ALA A 263 0.64 27.53 -0.01
N ASN A 264 -0.65 27.86 0.18
CA ASN A 264 -1.47 27.22 1.22
C ASN A 264 -2.74 26.52 0.71
N GLY A 265 -2.95 26.42 -0.62
CA GLY A 265 -4.21 25.94 -1.19
C GLY A 265 -4.22 24.49 -1.71
N LYS A 266 -3.07 23.88 -2.00
CA LYS A 266 -3.05 22.65 -2.83
C LYS A 266 -3.30 21.34 -2.07
N ASP A 267 -3.00 21.30 -0.77
CA ASP A 267 -3.21 20.08 0.04
C ASP A 267 -4.66 19.96 0.54
N SER A 268 -5.31 21.12 0.81
CA SER A 268 -6.73 21.21 1.19
C SER A 268 -7.68 20.83 0.05
N GLU A 269 -7.20 20.82 -1.19
CA GLU A 269 -8.01 20.52 -2.39
C GLU A 269 -8.19 19.00 -2.60
N SER A 270 -7.37 18.18 -1.92
CA SER A 270 -7.36 16.73 -2.14
C SER A 270 -8.18 15.92 -1.15
N THR A 271 -8.37 16.44 0.07
CA THR A 271 -9.06 15.74 1.15
C THR A 271 -10.54 16.08 1.15
N ARG A 272 -11.40 15.08 1.35
CA ARG A 272 -12.85 15.30 1.52
C ARG A 272 -13.30 15.04 2.95
N THR A 273 -14.26 15.85 3.38
CA THR A 273 -14.96 15.68 4.66
C THR A 273 -15.78 14.40 4.68
N THR A 274 -16.10 13.91 5.88
CA THR A 274 -16.95 12.73 6.03
C THR A 274 -18.34 12.99 5.45
N GLU A 275 -18.88 14.20 5.57
CA GLU A 275 -20.17 14.61 5.00
C GLU A 275 -20.17 14.59 3.46
N GLU A 276 -19.10 15.06 2.82
CA GLU A 276 -18.96 14.97 1.36
C GLU A 276 -18.89 13.51 0.88
N LYS A 277 -18.14 12.67 1.60
CA LYS A 277 -18.05 11.23 1.30
C LYS A 277 -19.39 10.51 1.50
N GLN A 278 -20.15 10.87 2.54
CA GLN A 278 -21.52 10.38 2.73
C GLN A 278 -22.43 10.79 1.57
N SER A 279 -22.36 12.04 1.12
CA SER A 279 -23.16 12.52 -0.01
C SER A 279 -22.86 11.72 -1.30
N LEU A 280 -21.59 11.41 -1.55
CA LEU A 280 -21.18 10.60 -2.70
C LEU A 280 -21.67 9.16 -2.59
N LEU A 281 -21.48 8.53 -1.43
CA LEU A 281 -21.95 7.16 -1.20
C LEU A 281 -23.48 7.08 -1.24
N GLY A 282 -24.17 8.11 -0.76
CA GLY A 282 -25.63 8.23 -0.75
C GLY A 282 -26.27 8.22 -2.14
N LYS A 283 -25.51 8.56 -3.19
CA LYS A 283 -25.97 8.41 -4.59
C LYS A 283 -26.16 6.94 -5.00
N HIS A 284 -25.52 6.01 -4.30
CA HIS A 284 -25.47 4.60 -4.67
C HIS A 284 -26.07 3.66 -3.62
N LEU A 285 -26.21 4.11 -2.37
CA LEU A 285 -26.74 3.36 -1.23
C LEU A 285 -27.70 4.24 -0.42
N SER A 286 -28.90 3.75 -0.10
CA SER A 286 -29.93 4.53 0.61
C SER A 286 -29.73 4.60 2.12
N ASN A 287 -29.06 3.60 2.72
CA ASN A 287 -28.93 3.44 4.18
C ASN A 287 -27.54 3.88 4.66
N VAL A 288 -27.00 4.95 4.09
CA VAL A 288 -25.67 5.46 4.47
C VAL A 288 -25.70 6.08 5.87
N GLN A 289 -26.85 6.59 6.31
CA GLN A 289 -27.03 7.20 7.62
C GLN A 289 -26.75 6.21 8.76
N ASP A 290 -27.28 4.98 8.67
CA ASP A 290 -27.07 3.93 9.67
C ASP A 290 -25.57 3.59 9.83
N LEU A 291 -24.84 3.46 8.71
CA LEU A 291 -23.38 3.21 8.71
C LEU A 291 -22.59 4.34 9.39
N VAL A 292 -23.07 5.58 9.30
CA VAL A 292 -22.42 6.75 9.90
C VAL A 292 -22.71 6.83 11.39
N GLU A 293 -23.94 6.54 11.78
CA GLU A 293 -24.35 6.47 13.19
C GLU A 293 -23.59 5.36 13.90
N ASP A 294 -23.51 4.16 13.31
CA ASP A 294 -22.68 3.04 13.80
C ASP A 294 -21.20 3.44 13.93
N LEU A 295 -20.65 4.22 12.99
CA LEU A 295 -19.26 4.69 13.08
C LEU A 295 -19.06 5.73 14.20
N ARG A 296 -20.05 6.61 14.43
CA ARG A 296 -20.02 7.60 15.51
C ARG A 296 -20.15 6.96 16.89
N GLU A 297 -21.00 5.96 17.02
CA GLU A 297 -21.21 5.21 18.25
C GLU A 297 -20.10 4.18 18.50
N GLY A 298 -19.57 3.57 17.43
CA GLY A 298 -18.54 2.53 17.44
C GLY A 298 -17.10 3.01 17.24
N GLY A 299 -16.86 4.32 17.16
CA GLY A 299 -15.57 4.96 16.84
C GLY A 299 -14.36 4.61 17.75
N GLY A 300 -14.54 3.71 18.72
CA GLY A 300 -13.47 3.13 19.54
C GLY A 300 -12.81 1.87 18.97
N VAL A 301 -13.30 1.27 17.87
CA VAL A 301 -12.77 -0.04 17.41
C VAL A 301 -11.51 0.08 16.53
N PHE A 302 -11.25 1.23 15.89
CA PHE A 302 -10.12 1.39 14.95
C PHE A 302 -9.27 2.66 15.14
N GLY A 303 -9.35 3.37 16.27
CA GLY A 303 -8.63 4.62 16.51
C GLY A 303 -7.91 4.70 17.86
N VAL A 304 -6.58 4.60 17.82
CA VAL A 304 -5.60 5.17 18.77
C VAL A 304 -5.99 5.03 20.25
N GLY A 305 -5.77 3.83 20.80
CA GLY A 305 -5.63 3.67 22.24
C GLY A 305 -4.45 4.50 22.73
N GLY A 306 -4.77 5.57 23.45
CA GLY A 306 -3.79 6.29 24.25
C GLY A 306 -3.14 5.34 25.26
N MET A 307 -1.84 5.17 25.09
CA MET A 307 -0.84 4.92 26.13
C MET A 307 0.44 5.62 25.70
#